data_AF-J3AMP4-F1
#
_entry.id   AF-J3AMP4-F1
#
_cell.length_a   1.000
_cell.length_b   1.000
_cell.length_c   1.000
_cell.angle_alpha   90.00
_cell.angle_beta   90.00
_cell.angle_gamma   90.00
#
_symmetry.space_group_name_H-M   'P 1'
#
loop_
_entity.id
_entity.type
_entity.pdbx_description
1 polymer ?
#
loop_
_entity_poly.entity_id
_entity_poly.type
_entity_poly.pdbx_seq_one_letter_code
_entity_poly.pdbx_strand_id
1 'polypeptide(L)'
;MSPGLFPKVLAAFPPTLLVTSTRDSAMSNALLTNIALLKAGAETQLLVLEGRGHGEFNYLVGTPEARDAYDLIWFFFDRHLGR
;
A
#
# COMPACT_ATOMS: atom_id res chain seq x y z
N MET A 1 -18.84 -2.75 -12.15
CA MET A 1 -18.65 -1.52 -11.34
C MET A 1 -17.46 -1.74 -10.43
N SER A 2 -16.63 -0.72 -10.20
CA SER A 2 -15.46 -0.84 -9.30
C SER A 2 -15.89 -0.80 -7.83
N PRO A 3 -15.33 -1.65 -6.94
CA PRO A 3 -15.59 -1.59 -5.49
C PRO A 3 -15.31 -0.22 -4.87
N GLY A 4 -14.37 0.55 -5.43
CA GLY A 4 -14.02 1.90 -4.95
C GLY A 4 -15.13 2.95 -5.04
N LEU A 5 -16.26 2.62 -5.68
CA LEU A 5 -17.42 3.51 -5.79
C LEU A 5 -18.41 3.33 -4.64
N PHE A 6 -18.20 2.37 -3.73
CA PHE A 6 -19.15 2.03 -2.67
C PHE A 6 -18.54 2.31 -1.28
N PRO A 7 -18.92 3.43 -0.62
CA PRO A 7 -18.36 3.78 0.69
C PRO A 7 -18.52 2.70 1.75
N LYS A 8 -19.65 1.98 1.76
CA LYS A 8 -19.88 0.85 2.69
C LYS A 8 -18.89 -0.29 2.48
N VAL A 9 -18.47 -0.54 1.23
CA VAL A 9 -17.47 -1.56 0.92
C VAL A 9 -16.11 -1.09 1.41
N LEU A 10 -15.74 0.16 1.14
CA LEU A 10 -14.47 0.73 1.58
C LEU A 10 -14.35 0.80 3.12
N ALA A 11 -15.42 1.12 3.82
CA ALA A 11 -15.44 1.15 5.29
C ALA A 11 -15.25 -0.23 5.94
N ALA A 12 -15.49 -1.31 5.19
CA ALA A 12 -15.32 -2.68 5.65
C ALA A 12 -13.91 -3.24 5.43
N PHE A 13 -12.99 -2.46 4.85
CA PHE A 13 -11.61 -2.89 4.69
C PHE A 13 -10.92 -3.04 6.06
N PRO A 14 -10.08 -4.07 6.24
CA PRO A 14 -9.22 -4.16 7.42
C PRO A 14 -8.16 -3.04 7.39
N PRO A 15 -7.32 -2.90 8.43
CA PRO A 15 -6.11 -2.12 8.32
C PRO A 15 -5.39 -2.44 7.01
N THR A 16 -5.18 -1.42 6.18
CA THR A 16 -4.75 -1.60 4.79
C THR A 16 -3.42 -0.90 4.54
N LEU A 17 -2.42 -1.66 4.12
CA LEU A 17 -1.15 -1.13 3.64
C LEU A 17 -1.22 -0.90 2.13
N LEU A 18 -0.97 0.33 1.69
CA LEU A 18 -0.75 0.69 0.29
C LEU A 18 0.74 0.95 0.07
N VAL A 19 1.33 0.25 -0.91
CA VAL A 19 2.74 0.38 -1.26
C VAL A 19 2.85 0.89 -2.70
N THR A 20 3.64 1.93 -2.90
CA THR A 20 3.93 2.53 -4.21
C THR A 20 5.34 3.13 -4.20
N SER A 21 5.77 3.70 -5.32
CA SER A 21 7.02 4.44 -5.42
C SER A 21 6.90 5.70 -6.29
N THR A 22 7.88 6.59 -6.20
CA THR A 22 7.86 7.90 -6.89
C THR A 22 7.93 7.80 -8.41
N ARG A 23 8.34 6.65 -8.96
CA ARG A 23 8.34 6.36 -10.41
C ARG A 23 7.35 5.27 -10.81
N ASP A 24 6.46 4.86 -9.89
CA ASP A 24 5.38 3.92 -10.22
C ASP A 24 4.32 4.63 -11.07
N SER A 25 4.00 4.09 -12.24
CA SER A 25 2.93 4.60 -13.09
C SER A 25 1.55 4.51 -12.42
N ALA A 26 1.41 3.67 -11.39
CA ALA A 26 0.20 3.54 -10.58
C ALA A 26 0.16 4.44 -9.33
N MET A 27 1.16 5.31 -9.10
CA MET A 27 1.24 6.13 -7.87
C MET A 27 -0.04 6.95 -7.63
N SER A 28 -0.56 7.61 -8.65
CA SER A 28 -1.81 8.39 -8.53
C SER A 28 -3.00 7.52 -8.10
N ASN A 29 -3.09 6.29 -8.60
CA ASN A 29 -4.16 5.36 -8.23
C ASN A 29 -4.03 4.89 -6.77
N ALA A 30 -2.81 4.62 -6.30
CA ALA A 30 -2.55 4.28 -4.91
C ALA A 30 -2.94 5.44 -3.97
N LEU A 31 -2.59 6.69 -4.32
CA LEU A 31 -2.97 7.88 -3.55
C LEU A 31 -4.48 8.09 -3.50
N LEU A 32 -5.17 7.97 -4.65
CA LEU A 32 -6.63 8.11 -4.71
C LEU A 32 -7.34 7.01 -3.89
N THR A 33 -6.82 5.78 -3.93
CA THR A 33 -7.35 4.67 -3.13
C THR A 33 -7.15 4.93 -1.63
N ASN A 34 -5.97 5.40 -1.24
CA ASN A 34 -5.69 5.79 0.15
C ASN A 34 -6.66 6.87 0.65
N ILE A 35 -6.89 7.93 -0.15
CA ILE A 35 -7.85 8.99 0.19
C ILE A 35 -9.28 8.43 0.31
N ALA A 36 -9.69 7.55 -0.60
CA ALA A 36 -11.03 6.96 -0.59
C ALA A 36 -11.26 6.10 0.67
N LEU A 37 -10.28 5.29 1.06
CA LEU A 37 -10.31 4.48 2.28
C LEU A 37 -10.34 5.35 3.54
N LEU A 38 -9.48 6.37 3.63
CA LEU A 38 -9.47 7.32 4.75
C LEU A 38 -10.81 8.05 4.89
N LYS A 39 -11.40 8.52 3.78
CA LYS A 39 -12.73 9.16 3.79
C LYS A 39 -13.84 8.21 4.23
N ALA A 40 -13.69 6.92 4.01
CA ALA A 40 -14.62 5.89 4.46
C ALA A 40 -14.41 5.48 5.92
N GLY A 41 -13.38 6.01 6.59
CA GLY A 41 -13.04 5.70 7.99
C GLY A 41 -12.18 4.45 8.18
N ALA A 42 -11.64 3.88 7.10
CA ALA A 42 -10.72 2.75 7.19
C ALA A 42 -9.32 3.20 7.66
N GLU A 43 -8.65 2.37 8.45
CA GLU A 43 -7.25 2.58 8.83
C GLU A 43 -6.34 2.24 7.64
N THR A 44 -5.48 3.18 7.26
CA THR A 44 -4.51 2.96 6.18
C THR A 44 -3.10 3.38 6.57
N GLN A 45 -2.13 2.67 5.99
CA GLN A 45 -0.73 3.06 5.99
C GLN A 45 -0.27 3.18 4.53
N LEU A 46 0.41 4.27 4.18
CA LEU A 46 0.95 4.51 2.84
C LEU A 46 2.47 4.49 2.87
N LEU A 47 3.07 3.55 2.16
CA LEU A 47 4.51 3.46 1.95
C LEU A 47 4.86 3.94 0.53
N VAL A 48 5.65 5.00 0.43
CA VAL A 48 6.16 5.53 -0.84
C VAL A 48 7.67 5.38 -0.88
N LEU A 49 8.16 4.52 -1.78
CA LEU A 49 9.59 4.28 -1.97
C LEU A 49 10.16 5.24 -3.03
N GLU A 50 11.42 5.62 -2.87
CA GLU A 50 12.10 6.46 -3.87
C GLU A 50 12.54 5.63 -5.08
N GLY A 51 12.40 6.19 -6.29
CA GLY A 51 13.17 5.78 -7.47
C GLY A 51 12.68 4.53 -8.21
N ARG A 52 11.76 3.75 -7.64
CA ARG A 52 11.30 2.48 -8.22
C ARG A 52 10.12 2.65 -9.19
N GLY A 53 10.11 1.85 -10.24
CA GLY A 53 8.98 1.64 -11.16
C GLY A 53 7.98 0.59 -10.66
N HIS A 54 6.93 0.36 -11.45
CA HIS A 54 5.83 -0.55 -11.10
C HIS A 54 6.30 -1.99 -10.90
N GLY A 55 6.14 -2.52 -9.68
CA GLY A 55 6.51 -3.88 -9.31
C GLY A 55 8.02 -4.13 -9.14
N GLU A 56 8.88 -3.12 -9.24
CA GLU A 56 10.33 -3.31 -9.21
C GLU A 56 10.87 -3.87 -7.89
N PHE A 57 10.17 -3.67 -6.77
CA PHE A 57 10.52 -4.33 -5.51
C PHE A 57 10.37 -5.87 -5.56
N ASN A 58 9.48 -6.38 -6.43
CA ASN A 58 9.33 -7.82 -6.69
C ASN A 58 10.26 -8.35 -7.79
N TYR A 59 10.72 -7.50 -8.72
CA TYR A 59 11.65 -7.91 -9.78
C TYR A 59 13.11 -7.86 -9.34
N LEU A 60 13.44 -6.93 -8.43
CA LEU A 60 14.80 -6.72 -7.92
C LEU A 60 14.96 -7.29 -6.50
N VAL A 61 14.41 -8.49 -6.28
CA VAL A 61 14.49 -9.20 -5.00
C VAL A 61 15.95 -9.33 -4.57
N GLY A 62 16.22 -8.99 -3.31
CA GLY A 62 17.55 -9.11 -2.73
C GLY A 62 18.42 -7.85 -2.80
N THR A 63 17.98 -6.81 -3.53
CA THR A 63 18.57 -5.46 -3.41
C THR A 63 18.28 -4.86 -2.02
N PRO A 64 19.15 -3.98 -1.50
CA PRO A 64 18.92 -3.32 -0.20
C PRO A 64 17.55 -2.65 -0.12
N GLU A 65 17.14 -1.94 -1.17
CA GLU A 65 15.87 -1.21 -1.18
C GLU A 65 14.65 -2.13 -1.27
N ALA A 66 14.78 -3.29 -1.92
CA ALA A 66 13.72 -4.30 -1.89
C ALA A 66 13.59 -4.89 -0.48
N ARG A 67 14.71 -5.11 0.23
CA ARG A 67 14.69 -5.59 1.63
C ARG A 67 14.04 -4.57 2.55
N ASP A 68 14.40 -3.29 2.44
CA ASP A 68 13.79 -2.22 3.22
C ASP A 68 12.26 -2.16 3.01
N ALA A 69 11.81 -2.30 1.76
CA ALA A 69 10.39 -2.37 1.44
C ALA A 69 9.71 -3.57 2.12
N TYR A 70 10.31 -4.75 2.04
CA TYR A 70 9.75 -5.94 2.67
C TYR A 70 9.76 -5.88 4.19
N ASP A 71 10.80 -5.35 4.82
CA ASP A 71 10.89 -5.18 6.28
C ASP A 71 9.76 -4.29 6.80
N LEU A 72 9.44 -3.21 6.08
CA LEU A 72 8.31 -2.34 6.41
C LEU A 72 6.96 -3.02 6.20
N ILE A 73 6.82 -3.85 5.15
CA ILE A 73 5.63 -4.66 4.91
C ILE A 73 5.46 -5.70 6.03
N TRP A 74 6.53 -6.39 6.42
CA TRP A 74 6.53 -7.34 7.54
C TRP A 74 6.16 -6.68 8.85
N PHE A 75 6.74 -5.51 9.16
CA PHE A 75 6.39 -4.76 10.36
C PHE A 75 4.90 -4.41 10.41
N PHE A 76 4.29 -4.02 9.28
CA PHE A 76 2.86 -3.77 9.22
C PHE A 76 2.05 -5.04 9.53
N PHE A 77 2.41 -6.18 8.94
CA PHE A 77 1.70 -7.43 9.20
C PHE A 77 1.91 -7.92 10.62
N ASP A 78 3.12 -7.85 11.17
CA ASP A 78 3.42 -8.23 12.55
C ASP A 78 2.58 -7.42 13.55
N ARG A 79 2.47 -6.10 13.34
CA ARG A 79 1.61 -5.24 14.16
C ARG A 79 0.13 -5.64 14.17
N HIS A 80 -0.40 -6.14 13.05
CA HIS A 80 -1.84 -6.38 12.89
C HIS A 80 -2.24 -7.85 12.98
N LEU A 81 -1.31 -8.78 12.73
CA LEU A 81 -1.53 -10.23 12.67
C LEU A 81 -0.59 -11.02 13.59
N GLY A 82 0.50 -10.42 14.08
CA GLY A 82 1.43 -11.04 15.03
C GLY A 82 0.73 -11.25 16.38
N ARG A 83 0.20 -12.45 16.57
CA ARG A 83 -0.30 -12.97 17.85
C ARG A 83 0.59 -14.11 18.29
#